data_AF-A0A395TYH6-F1
#
_entry.id   AF-A0A395TYH6-F1
#
_cell.length_a   1.000
_cell.length_b   1.000
_cell.length_c   1.000
_cell.angle_alpha   90.00
_cell.angle_beta   90.00
_cell.angle_gamma   90.00
#
_symmetry.space_group_name_H-M   'P 1'
#
loop_
_entity.id
_entity.type
_entity.pdbx_description
1 polymer ?
#
loop_
_entity_poly.entity_id
_entity_poly.type
_entity_poly.pdbx_seq_one_letter_code
_entity_poly.pdbx_strand_id
1 'polypeptide(L)' 'MRPCIPEHRLEIVMSIISERDLPLKTRQAVRLVVLNGYTYELAEIKSGVTRKTIAKAVKHIDKIDTLLVKTYRNSI' A
#
# COMPACT_ATOMS: atom_id res chain seq x y z
N MET A 1 11.97 6.29 -3.42
CA MET A 1 10.99 6.55 -4.49
C MET A 1 9.61 6.32 -3.91
N ARG A 2 8.69 7.30 -4.03
CA ARG A 2 7.33 7.18 -3.51
C ARG A 2 6.49 6.42 -4.56
N PRO A 3 5.76 5.35 -4.20
CA PRO A 3 4.87 4.70 -5.16
C PRO A 3 3.80 5.71 -5.59
N CYS A 4 3.71 6.00 -6.89
CA CYS A 4 2.62 6.76 -7.47
C CYS A 4 1.56 5.75 -7.95
N ILE A 5 0.82 5.20 -6.98
CA ILE A 5 -0.26 4.25 -7.25
C ILE A 5 -1.56 5.07 -7.22
N PRO A 6 -2.32 5.14 -8.31
CA PRO A 6 -3.65 5.74 -8.32
C PRO A 6 -4.56 5.07 -7.30
N GLU A 7 -5.45 5.83 -6.69
CA GLU A 7 -6.35 5.36 -5.62
C GLU A 7 -7.12 4.09 -6.00
N HIS A 8 -7.70 4.06 -7.20
CA HIS A 8 -8.44 2.89 -7.68
C HIS A 8 -7.58 1.61 -7.71
N ARG A 9 -6.31 1.71 -8.14
CA ARG A 9 -5.40 0.55 -8.16
C ARG A 9 -5.00 0.14 -6.76
N LEU A 10 -4.77 1.12 -5.88
CA LEU A 10 -4.44 0.84 -4.48
C LEU A 10 -5.55 0.03 -3.80
N GLU A 11 -6.81 0.42 -4.00
CA GLU A 11 -7.96 -0.30 -3.46
C GLU A 11 -8.08 -1.73 -4.03
N ILE A 12 -7.83 -1.91 -5.33
CA ILE A 12 -7.79 -3.25 -5.94
C ILE A 12 -6.68 -4.10 -5.32
N VAL A 13 -5.47 -3.56 -5.17
CA VAL A 13 -4.36 -4.31 -4.57
C VAL A 13 -4.69 -4.67 -3.11
N MET A 14 -5.26 -3.75 -2.34
CA MET A 14 -5.67 -4.00 -0.96
C MET A 14 -6.82 -5.01 -0.85
N SER A 15 -7.72 -5.10 -1.83
CA SER A 15 -8.84 -6.04 -1.82
C SER A 15 -8.39 -7.48 -2.09
N ILE A 16 -7.29 -7.68 -2.82
CA ILE A 16 -6.71 -9.00 -3.10
C ILE A 16 -5.96 -9.55 -1.87
N ILE A 17 -5.40 -8.67 -1.03
CA ILE A 17 -4.67 -9.09 0.18
C ILE A 17 -5.66 -9.41 1.29
N SER A 18 -5.45 -10.54 1.98
CA SER A 18 -6.31 -10.95 3.10
C SER A 18 -6.24 -9.94 4.25
N GLU A 19 -7.30 -9.87 5.07
CA GLU A 19 -7.30 -9.02 6.26
C GLU A 19 -6.26 -9.48 7.31
N ARG A 20 -5.94 -10.78 7.34
CA ARG A 20 -4.90 -11.33 8.23
C ARG A 20 -3.51 -10.81 7.86
N ASP A 21 -3.24 -10.72 6.56
CA ASP A 21 -1.94 -10.26 6.04
C ASP A 21 -1.81 -8.73 6.02
N LEU A 22 -2.94 -8.04 5.86
CA LEU A 22 -3.02 -6.58 5.87
C LEU A 22 -4.23 -6.12 6.71
N PRO A 23 -4.06 -6.00 8.04
CA PRO A 23 -5.12 -5.56 8.95
C PRO A 23 -5.62 -4.16 8.63
N LEU A 24 -6.86 -3.86 9.04
CA LEU A 24 -7.51 -2.58 8.75
C LEU A 24 -6.67 -1.34 9.14
N LYS A 25 -6.04 -1.36 10.31
CA LYS A 25 -5.15 -0.26 10.75
C LYS A 25 -3.96 -0.08 9.81
N THR A 26 -3.38 -1.17 9.33
CA THR A 26 -2.26 -1.13 8.38
C THR A 26 -2.73 -0.62 7.00
N ARG A 27 -3.94 -0.99 6.55
CA ARG A 27 -4.54 -0.43 5.33
C ARG A 27 -4.70 1.09 5.43
N GLN A 28 -5.24 1.58 6.54
CA GLN A 28 -5.37 3.01 6.81
C GLN A 28 -4.00 3.70 6.81
N ALA A 29 -3.00 3.11 7.48
CA ALA A 29 -1.64 3.64 7.52
C ALA A 29 -1.00 3.74 6.12
N VAL A 30 -1.22 2.74 5.26
CA VAL A 30 -0.75 2.75 3.88
C VAL A 30 -1.42 3.87 3.07
N ARG A 31 -2.74 4.04 3.20
CA ARG A 31 -3.48 5.12 2.51
C ARG A 31 -2.90 6.49 2.85
N LEU A 32 -2.59 6.74 4.13
CA LEU A 32 -1.95 7.99 4.55
C LEU A 32 -0.62 8.24 3.81
N VAL A 33 0.18 7.21 3.61
CA VAL A 33 1.49 7.35 2.94
C VAL A 33 1.35 7.51 1.43
N VAL A 34 0.51 6.67 0.80
CA VAL A 34 0.41 6.53 -0.65
C VAL A 34 -0.50 7.60 -1.26
N LEU A 35 -1.65 7.87 -0.64
CA LEU A 35 -2.64 8.84 -1.15
C LEU A 35 -2.38 10.25 -0.60
N ASN A 36 -2.23 10.38 0.73
CA ASN A 36 -2.14 11.70 1.38
C ASN A 36 -0.71 12.26 1.42
N GLY A 37 0.28 11.49 0.97
CA GLY A 37 1.65 11.96 0.93
C GLY A 37 2.30 12.10 2.31
N TYR A 38 1.88 11.33 3.31
CA TYR A 38 2.48 11.39 4.64
C TYR A 38 3.84 10.67 4.68
N THR A 39 4.73 11.13 5.57
CA THR A 39 5.92 10.37 5.94
C THR A 39 5.52 9.14 6.74
N TYR A 40 6.38 8.12 6.80
CA TYR A 40 6.12 6.94 7.63
C TYR A 40 5.95 7.29 9.11
N GLU A 41 6.67 8.29 9.60
CA GLU A 41 6.58 8.77 10.97
C GLU A 41 5.21 9.41 11.26
N LEU A 42 4.72 10.28 10.36
CA LEU A 42 3.40 10.88 10.53
C LEU A 42 2.29 9.84 10.44
N ALA A 43 2.44 8.85 9.54
CA ALA A 43 1.50 7.74 9.44
C ALA A 43 1.51 6.84 10.68
N GLU A 44 2.68 6.61 11.30
CA GLU A 44 2.80 5.88 12.57
C GLU A 44 2.05 6.61 13.70
N ILE A 45 2.28 7.91 13.86
CA ILE A 45 1.58 8.73 14.87
C ILE A 45 0.06 8.69 14.67
N LYS A 46 -0.41 8.75 13.43
CA LYS A 46 -1.86 8.80 13.11
C LYS A 46 -2.56 7.45 13.20
N SER A 47 -1.89 6.36 12.84
CA SER A 47 -2.49 5.02 12.75
C SER A 47 -2.18 4.11 13.94
N GLY A 48 -1.15 4.43 14.71
CA GLY A 48 -0.60 3.55 15.75
C GLY A 48 0.13 2.32 15.20
N VAL A 49 0.35 2.23 13.89
CA VAL A 49 1.08 1.14 13.25
C VAL A 49 2.55 1.52 13.13
N THR A 50 3.46 0.63 13.50
CA THR A 50 4.89 0.97 13.50
C THR A 50 5.40 1.35 12.11
N ARG A 51 6.35 2.29 12.04
CA ARG A 51 7.01 2.69 10.78
C ARG A 51 7.51 1.49 9.97
N LYS A 52 8.09 0.49 10.63
CA LYS A 52 8.62 -0.73 9.99
C LYS A 52 7.51 -1.55 9.33
N THR A 53 6.38 -1.71 10.00
CA THR A 53 5.21 -2.41 9.45
C THR A 53 4.63 -1.66 8.26
N ILE A 54 4.50 -0.33 8.36
CA ILE A 54 4.00 0.51 7.26
C ILE A 54 4.93 0.38 6.04
N ALA A 55 6.24 0.54 6.22
CA ALA A 55 7.21 0.42 5.14
C ALA A 55 7.17 -0.96 4.46
N LYS A 56 7.03 -2.03 5.26
CA LYS A 56 6.90 -3.39 4.73
C LYS A 56 5.61 -3.57 3.92
N ALA A 57 4.49 -3.04 4.42
CA ALA A 57 3.20 -3.09 3.74
C ALA A 57 3.21 -2.31 2.41
N VAL A 58 3.74 -1.08 2.42
CA VAL A 58 3.89 -0.26 1.20
C VAL A 58 4.75 -0.98 0.17
N LYS A 59 5.89 -1.55 0.57
CA LYS A 59 6.76 -2.33 -0.34
C LYS A 59 6.06 -3.59 -0.89
N HIS A 60 5.21 -4.23 -0.10
CA HIS A 60 4.46 -5.40 -0.54
C HIS A 60 3.41 -5.02 -1.60
N ILE A 61 2.66 -3.94 -1.34
CA ILE A 61 1.64 -3.41 -2.26
C ILE A 61 2.27 -2.96 -3.58
N ASP A 62 3.39 -2.24 -3.53
CA ASP A 62 4.12 -1.77 -4.71
C ASP A 62 4.60 -2.93 -5.60
N LYS A 63 5.03 -4.04 -4.99
CA LYS A 63 5.37 -5.28 -5.73
C LYS A 63 4.15 -5.89 -6.42
N ILE A 64 3.01 -5.97 -5.74
CA ILE A 64 1.79 -6.54 -6.31
C ILE A 64 1.29 -5.66 -7.47
N ASP A 65 1.25 -4.35 -7.27
CA ASP A 65 0.86 -3.38 -8.30
C ASP A 65 1.76 -3.50 -9.54
N THR A 66 3.07 -3.56 -9.35
CA THR A 66 4.04 -3.75 -10.44
C THR A 66 3.80 -5.06 -11.19
N LEU A 67 3.50 -6.15 -10.47
CA LEU A 67 3.23 -7.44 -11.09
C LEU A 67 1.92 -7.43 -11.87
N LEU A 68 0.85 -6.84 -11.32
CA LEU A 68 -0.43 -6.66 -12.02
C LEU A 68 -0.23 -5.88 -13.32
N VAL A 69 0.41 -4.72 -13.26
CA VAL A 69 0.67 -3.88 -14.44
C VAL A 69 1.47 -4.64 -15.49
N LYS A 70 2.49 -5.41 -15.08
CA LYS A 70 3.29 -6.22 -16.01
C LYS A 70 2.47 -7.33 -16.66
N THR A 71 1.64 -8.04 -15.90
CA THR A 71 0.78 -9.11 -16.43
C THR A 71 -0.24 -8.57 -17.42
N TYR A 72 -0.91 -7.46 -17.10
CA TYR A 72 -1.85 -6.83 -18.03
C TYR A 72 -1.17 -6.34 -19.31
N ARG A 73 0.02 -5.73 -19.19
CA ARG A 73 0.78 -5.25 -20.35
C ARG A 73 1.23 -6.38 -21.28
N ASN A 74 1.51 -7.57 -20.75
CA ASN A 74 1.96 -8.73 -21.52
C ASN A 74 0.80 -9.59 -22.06
N SER A 75 -0.45 -9.28 -21.71
CA SER A 75 -1.65 -10.00 -22.15
C SER A 75 -2.33 -9.34 -23.36
N ILE A 76 -1.69 -8.31 -23.93
CA ILE A 76 -2.06 -7.56 -25.14
C ILE A 76 -0.95 -7.78 -26.16
#